data_AF-A0A2J0MFU8-F1
#
_entry.id   AF-A0A2J0MFU8-F1
#
_cell.length_a   1.000
_cell.length_b   1.000
_cell.length_c   1.000
_cell.angle_alpha   90.00
_cell.angle_beta   90.00
_cell.angle_gamma   90.00
#
_symmetry.space_group_name_H-M   'P 1'
#
loop_
_entity.id
_entity.type
_entity.pdbx_description
1 polymer ?
#
loop_
_entity_poly.entity_id
_entity_poly.type
_entity_poly.pdbx_seq_one_letter_code
_entity_poly.pdbx_strand_id
1 'polypeptide(L)'
;MKNNKGFIGIGIILAIIIILIIGGIAYYLGIKNSLISQNIEVDNLKPVENSDEVDTEEPPIEFFHNQPGDIKSITKENNQWILAVDLLSRNPDWLPGVDSTGEFFINQNPKIRNLSVTENTKTYNCQQDVEASFLMNTAIFISNLQKASYKTVYFDINGTNVTAMYQQCLP
;
A
#
# COMPACT_ATOMS: atom_id res chain seq x y z
N MET A 1 -6.34 -60.42 -26.02
CA MET A 1 -6.08 -59.73 -24.73
C MET A 1 -6.67 -58.33 -24.83
N LYS A 2 -7.66 -57.98 -23.98
CA LYS A 2 -8.35 -56.67 -23.98
C LYS A 2 -7.56 -55.70 -23.10
N ASN A 3 -7.10 -54.59 -23.68
CA ASN A 3 -6.30 -53.59 -23.00
C ASN A 3 -7.18 -52.39 -22.62
N ASN A 4 -7.63 -52.33 -21.38
CA ASN A 4 -8.44 -51.23 -20.84
C ASN A 4 -7.53 -50.05 -20.44
N LYS A 5 -7.16 -49.19 -21.40
CA LYS A 5 -6.35 -47.97 -21.16
C LYS A 5 -7.21 -46.71 -21.00
N GLY A 6 -8.24 -46.76 -20.16
CA GLY A 6 -9.21 -45.64 -20.02
C GLY A 6 -9.26 -44.96 -18.66
N PHE A 7 -8.61 -45.47 -17.61
CA PHE A 7 -8.96 -45.11 -16.23
C PHE A 7 -7.87 -44.47 -15.36
N ILE A 8 -6.63 -44.39 -15.84
CA ILE A 8 -5.50 -43.91 -15.01
C ILE A 8 -5.55 -42.37 -14.80
N GLY A 9 -6.11 -41.60 -15.73
CA GLY A 9 -6.16 -40.14 -15.61
C GLY A 9 -7.13 -39.63 -14.54
N ILE A 10 -8.27 -40.30 -14.36
CA ILE A 10 -9.32 -39.84 -13.43
C ILE A 10 -8.89 -40.05 -11.97
N GLY A 11 -8.16 -41.14 -11.67
CA GLY A 11 -7.69 -41.42 -10.32
C GLY A 11 -6.71 -40.37 -9.78
N ILE A 12 -5.83 -39.85 -10.65
CA ILE A 12 -4.84 -38.81 -10.28
C ILE A 12 -5.55 -37.47 -10.02
N ILE A 13 -6.55 -37.12 -10.82
CA ILE A 13 -7.32 -35.87 -10.64
C ILE A 13 -8.10 -35.88 -9.33
N LEU A 14 -8.74 -37.00 -8.99
CA LEU A 14 -9.47 -37.14 -7.71
C LEU A 14 -8.54 -37.03 -6.50
N ALA A 15 -7.33 -37.59 -6.57
CA ALA A 15 -6.35 -37.50 -5.49
C ALA A 15 -5.90 -36.05 -5.22
N ILE A 16 -5.72 -35.24 -6.27
CA ILE A 16 -5.31 -33.83 -6.14
C ILE A 16 -6.40 -33.00 -5.46
N ILE A 17 -7.68 -33.22 -5.81
CA ILE A 17 -8.81 -32.50 -5.22
C ILE A 17 -8.91 -32.78 -3.71
N ILE A 18 -8.71 -34.02 -3.29
CA ILE A 18 -8.75 -34.40 -1.87
C ILE A 18 -7.63 -33.71 -1.07
N ILE A 19 -6.42 -33.63 -1.63
CA ILE A 19 -5.28 -32.98 -0.96
C ILE A 19 -5.51 -31.48 -0.80
N LEU A 20 -6.09 -30.81 -1.80
CA LEU A 20 -6.39 -29.38 -1.74
C LEU A 20 -7.45 -29.04 -0.68
N ILE A 21 -8.48 -29.88 -0.52
CA ILE A 21 -9.52 -29.69 0.51
C ILE A 21 -8.93 -29.84 1.91
N ILE A 22 -8.12 -30.87 2.15
CA ILE A 22 -7.52 -31.12 3.47
C ILE A 22 -6.52 -30.01 3.83
N GLY A 23 -5.70 -29.56 2.87
CA GLY A 23 -4.75 -28.46 3.08
C GLY A 23 -5.44 -27.12 3.39
N GLY A 24 -6.53 -26.80 2.71
CA GLY A 24 -7.30 -25.58 2.93
C GLY A 24 -7.96 -25.51 4.32
N ILE A 25 -8.47 -26.63 4.83
CA ILE A 25 -9.10 -26.70 6.16
C ILE A 25 -8.05 -26.53 7.28
N ALA A 26 -6.89 -27.16 7.15
CA ALA A 26 -5.82 -27.05 8.14
C ALA A 26 -5.26 -25.62 8.23
N TYR A 27 -5.08 -24.95 7.09
CA TYR A 27 -4.63 -23.55 7.03
C TYR A 27 -5.63 -22.60 7.68
N TYR A 28 -6.94 -22.80 7.43
CA TYR A 28 -7.99 -21.95 8.00
C TYR A 28 -8.14 -22.10 9.53
N LEU A 29 -7.96 -23.32 10.06
CA LEU A 29 -7.98 -23.56 11.50
C LEU A 29 -6.73 -23.03 12.22
N GLY A 30 -5.56 -23.09 11.58
CA GLY A 30 -4.31 -22.57 12.15
C GLY A 30 -4.34 -21.06 12.42
N ILE A 31 -4.96 -20.28 11.51
CA ILE A 31 -5.00 -18.82 11.63
C ILE A 31 -5.98 -18.36 12.73
N LYS A 32 -7.10 -19.07 12.96
CA LYS A 32 -8.09 -18.65 13.97
C LYS A 32 -7.65 -18.84 15.42
N ASN A 33 -6.67 -19.70 15.69
CA ASN A 33 -6.17 -19.93 17.05
C ASN A 33 -5.00 -18.99 17.44
N SER A 34 -4.45 -18.19 16.52
CA SER A 34 -3.34 -17.27 16.82
C SER A 34 -3.79 -15.92 17.38
N LEU A 35 -5.09 -15.62 17.41
CA LEU A 35 -5.61 -14.31 17.82
C LEU A 35 -6.29 -14.31 19.20
N ILE A 36 -6.18 -15.40 19.98
CA ILE A 36 -6.84 -15.52 21.29
C ILE A 36 -5.90 -16.18 22.33
N SER A 37 -4.96 -15.39 22.87
CA SER A 37 -4.25 -15.54 24.17
C SER A 37 -3.13 -14.48 24.17
N GLN A 38 -2.98 -13.53 25.09
CA GLN A 38 -3.19 -13.43 26.54
C GLN A 38 -3.61 -11.96 26.81
N ASN A 39 -4.61 -11.52 27.57
CA ASN A 39 -5.23 -11.89 28.86
C ASN A 39 -4.42 -11.45 30.10
N ILE A 40 -5.15 -10.86 31.05
CA ILE A 40 -4.93 -10.77 32.51
C ILE A 40 -4.28 -9.49 33.11
N GLU A 41 -5.18 -8.68 33.67
CA GLU A 41 -5.02 -7.79 34.82
C GLU A 41 -4.49 -8.56 36.05
N VAL A 42 -3.31 -8.19 36.57
CA VAL A 42 -2.86 -8.59 37.92
C VAL A 42 -2.32 -7.36 38.66
N ASP A 43 -2.96 -7.15 39.81
CA ASP A 43 -2.68 -6.19 40.85
C ASP A 43 -1.25 -6.34 41.43
N ASN A 44 -0.67 -5.19 41.79
CA ASN A 44 0.51 -4.93 42.64
C ASN A 44 1.46 -6.09 43.02
N LEU A 45 2.76 -5.94 42.67
CA LEU A 45 3.92 -6.07 43.58
C LEU A 45 5.21 -5.63 42.85
N LYS A 46 5.88 -4.60 43.37
CA LYS A 46 7.29 -4.26 43.05
C LYS A 46 8.20 -5.32 43.68
N PRO A 47 9.31 -5.71 43.03
CA PRO A 47 10.54 -4.93 43.19
C PRO A 47 11.37 -4.78 41.89
N VAL A 48 12.22 -3.75 41.95
CA VAL A 48 13.18 -3.30 40.95
C VAL A 48 14.12 -4.42 40.51
N GLU A 49 14.22 -4.65 39.19
CA GLU A 49 15.39 -5.27 38.59
C GLU A 49 15.75 -4.49 37.31
N ASN A 50 17.02 -4.12 37.26
CA ASN A 50 17.63 -3.22 36.30
C ASN A 50 17.75 -3.96 34.95
N SER A 51 16.85 -3.68 34.01
CA SER A 51 17.00 -4.10 32.62
C SER A 51 17.37 -2.86 31.83
N ASP A 52 18.56 -2.86 31.23
CA ASP A 52 18.90 -1.99 30.10
C ASP A 52 17.95 -2.35 28.95
N GLU A 53 16.75 -1.78 29.02
CA GLU A 53 15.78 -1.77 27.94
C GLU A 53 16.39 -0.89 26.85
N VAL A 54 16.94 -1.55 25.82
CA VAL A 54 17.24 -0.88 24.56
C VAL A 54 15.89 -0.44 24.01
N ASP A 55 15.54 0.78 24.36
CA ASP A 55 14.36 1.50 23.90
C ASP A 55 14.43 1.51 22.37
N THR A 56 13.76 0.54 21.76
CA THR A 56 13.60 0.48 20.32
C THR A 56 12.48 1.44 20.04
N GLU A 57 12.78 2.74 20.07
CA GLU A 57 11.83 3.79 19.70
C GLU A 57 11.34 3.47 18.28
N GLU A 58 10.15 2.89 18.20
CA GLU A 58 9.48 2.66 16.94
C GLU A 58 9.31 4.04 16.27
N PRO A 59 9.76 4.22 15.02
CA PRO A 59 9.76 5.54 14.41
C PRO A 59 8.34 6.11 14.41
N PRO A 60 8.18 7.42 14.64
CA PRO A 60 6.86 8.03 14.74
C PRO A 60 6.04 7.75 13.47
N ILE A 61 4.81 7.27 13.66
CA ILE A 61 3.87 7.04 12.55
C ILE A 61 3.52 8.40 11.95
N GLU A 62 3.84 8.58 10.68
CA GLU A 62 3.59 9.83 9.97
C GLU A 62 2.20 9.81 9.30
N PHE A 63 1.49 10.94 9.39
CA PHE A 63 0.19 11.13 8.76
C PHE A 63 0.24 12.32 7.83
N PHE A 64 -0.16 12.12 6.57
CA PHE A 64 -0.19 13.16 5.56
C PHE A 64 -1.57 13.21 4.92
N HIS A 65 -2.02 14.42 4.61
CA HIS A 65 -3.27 14.66 3.89
C HIS A 65 -3.02 15.59 2.71
N ASN A 66 -3.56 15.24 1.55
CA ASN A 66 -3.43 15.98 0.30
C ASN A 66 -1.96 16.37 0.01
N GLN A 67 -1.06 15.42 0.19
CA GLN A 67 0.37 15.64 0.12
C GLN A 67 0.88 15.40 -1.29
N PRO A 68 1.38 16.42 -2.03
CA PRO A 68 1.93 16.20 -3.36
C PRO A 68 3.16 15.28 -3.29
N GLY A 69 3.28 14.40 -4.26
CA GLY A 69 4.40 13.49 -4.38
C GLY A 69 4.76 13.24 -5.84
N ASP A 70 6.06 13.08 -6.06
CA ASP A 70 6.64 12.62 -7.32
C ASP A 70 6.93 11.12 -7.23
N ILE A 71 6.40 10.35 -8.17
CA ILE A 71 6.51 8.90 -8.16
C ILE A 71 7.75 8.49 -8.95
N LYS A 72 8.74 7.94 -8.25
CA LYS A 72 10.00 7.49 -8.84
C LYS A 72 9.90 6.09 -9.43
N SER A 73 9.11 5.21 -8.81
CA SER A 73 8.86 3.87 -9.33
C SER A 73 7.57 3.28 -8.79
N ILE A 74 7.05 2.30 -9.54
CA ILE A 74 5.89 1.52 -9.18
C ILE A 74 6.23 0.04 -9.37
N THR A 75 6.17 -0.73 -8.30
CA THR A 75 6.33 -2.19 -8.32
C THR A 75 5.03 -2.85 -7.84
N LYS A 76 4.86 -4.15 -8.12
CA LYS A 76 3.72 -4.93 -7.62
C LYS A 76 4.22 -6.19 -6.92
N GLU A 77 3.86 -6.34 -5.66
CA GLU A 77 4.25 -7.46 -4.79
C GLU A 77 3.02 -7.98 -4.04
N ASN A 78 2.79 -9.29 -4.00
CA ASN A 78 1.72 -9.91 -3.21
C ASN A 78 0.32 -9.24 -3.35
N ASN A 79 -0.04 -8.84 -4.56
CA ASN A 79 -1.29 -8.14 -4.88
C ASN A 79 -1.44 -6.71 -4.34
N GLN A 80 -0.31 -6.08 -4.00
CA GLN A 80 -0.19 -4.71 -3.53
C GLN A 80 0.81 -3.94 -4.41
N TRP A 81 0.61 -2.64 -4.57
CA TRP A 81 1.54 -1.79 -5.30
C TRP A 81 2.50 -1.07 -4.34
N ILE A 82 3.77 -1.30 -4.63
CA ILE A 82 5.03 -0.65 -4.27
C ILE A 82 5.29 0.75 -4.84
N LEU A 83 4.86 1.86 -4.26
CA LEU A 83 5.18 3.20 -4.79
C LEU A 83 6.40 3.79 -4.08
N ALA A 84 7.49 4.03 -4.81
CA ALA A 84 8.60 4.84 -4.30
C ALA A 84 8.32 6.31 -4.61
N VAL A 85 8.07 7.12 -3.58
CA VAL A 85 7.59 8.50 -3.71
C VAL A 85 8.52 9.47 -3.00
N ASP A 86 8.89 10.55 -3.68
CA ASP A 86 9.42 11.75 -3.06
C ASP A 86 8.24 12.67 -2.70
N LEU A 87 8.05 12.95 -1.41
CA LEU A 87 7.04 13.93 -0.99
C LEU A 87 7.54 15.34 -1.29
N LEU A 88 6.70 16.13 -1.94
CA LEU A 88 7.04 17.47 -2.38
C LEU A 88 6.50 18.52 -1.41
N SER A 89 6.93 19.75 -1.55
CA SER A 89 6.37 20.90 -0.83
C SER A 89 6.18 22.04 -1.79
N ARG A 90 5.25 22.94 -1.46
CA ARG A 90 5.03 24.14 -2.27
C ARG A 90 6.33 24.95 -2.31
N ASN A 91 6.74 25.34 -3.51
CA ASN A 91 7.86 26.23 -3.69
C ASN A 91 7.49 27.64 -3.19
N PRO A 92 8.13 28.16 -2.12
CA PRO A 92 7.80 29.47 -1.57
C PRO A 92 8.18 30.62 -2.52
N ASP A 93 9.12 30.38 -3.44
CA ASP A 93 9.61 31.40 -4.38
C ASP A 93 8.81 31.42 -5.68
N TRP A 94 7.89 30.46 -5.87
CA TRP A 94 7.10 30.36 -7.09
C TRP A 94 6.10 31.51 -7.23
N LEU A 95 6.10 32.15 -8.41
CA LEU A 95 5.16 33.19 -8.78
C LEU A 95 4.39 32.82 -10.05
N PRO A 96 3.06 33.03 -10.09
CA PRO A 96 2.25 32.71 -11.26
C PRO A 96 2.66 33.57 -12.46
N GLY A 97 2.87 32.93 -13.61
CA GLY A 97 3.20 33.59 -14.88
C GLY A 97 4.65 34.05 -15.00
N VAL A 98 5.55 33.60 -14.11
CA VAL A 98 6.97 33.93 -14.14
C VAL A 98 7.81 32.66 -14.24
N ASP A 99 8.30 32.34 -15.44
CA ASP A 99 9.02 31.09 -15.70
C ASP A 99 10.34 30.93 -14.89
N SER A 100 10.92 32.04 -14.44
CA SER A 100 12.20 32.04 -13.73
C SER A 100 12.13 31.57 -12.27
N THR A 101 10.93 31.39 -11.70
CA THR A 101 10.77 30.98 -10.29
C THR A 101 10.81 29.47 -10.07
N GLY A 102 11.01 28.69 -11.14
CA GLY A 102 11.10 27.22 -11.08
C GLY A 102 9.73 26.53 -11.01
N GLU A 103 9.74 25.27 -10.57
CA GLU A 103 8.53 24.44 -10.48
C GLU A 103 7.64 24.84 -9.30
N PHE A 104 6.32 24.59 -9.42
CA PHE A 104 5.34 24.89 -8.38
C PHE A 104 5.55 24.07 -7.10
N PHE A 105 5.95 22.81 -7.26
CA PHE A 105 6.33 21.91 -6.18
C PHE A 105 7.82 21.59 -6.28
N ILE A 106 8.49 21.56 -5.13
CA ILE A 106 9.90 21.22 -5.02
C ILE A 106 10.12 20.20 -3.90
N ASN A 107 11.15 19.38 -4.04
CA ASN A 107 11.55 18.45 -3.00
C ASN A 107 12.50 19.16 -2.01
N GLN A 108 11.94 19.67 -0.90
CA GLN A 108 12.71 20.35 0.14
C GLN A 108 13.39 19.38 1.11
N ASN A 109 12.97 18.11 1.12
CA ASN A 109 13.51 17.08 2.00
C ASN A 109 13.56 15.74 1.25
N PRO A 110 14.62 15.51 0.45
CA PRO A 110 14.71 14.33 -0.40
C PRO A 110 14.83 13.06 0.43
N LYS A 111 13.69 12.40 0.61
CA LYS A 111 13.54 11.13 1.30
C LYS A 111 12.51 10.31 0.55
N ILE A 112 12.99 9.28 -0.14
CA ILE A 112 12.14 8.31 -0.80
C ILE A 112 11.36 7.53 0.24
N ARG A 113 10.04 7.50 0.08
CA ARG A 113 9.12 6.70 0.89
C ARG A 113 8.55 5.58 0.06
N ASN A 114 8.57 4.37 0.61
CA ASN A 114 7.89 3.23 0.03
C ASN A 114 6.46 3.20 0.57
N LEU A 115 5.53 3.65 -0.27
CA LEU A 115 4.11 3.74 0.03
C LEU A 115 3.37 2.56 -0.58
N SER A 116 2.52 1.95 0.23
CA SER A 116 1.73 0.79 -0.14
C SER A 116 0.36 1.22 -0.64
N VAL A 117 -0.05 0.70 -1.79
CA VAL A 117 -1.37 0.94 -2.39
C VAL A 117 -2.04 -0.41 -2.61
N THR A 118 -3.31 -0.52 -2.24
CA THR A 118 -4.11 -1.74 -2.44
C THR A 118 -5.24 -1.47 -3.43
N GLU A 119 -5.92 -2.52 -3.88
CA GLU A 119 -7.12 -2.37 -4.73
C GLU A 119 -8.26 -1.59 -4.04
N ASN A 120 -8.21 -1.47 -2.71
CA ASN A 120 -9.19 -0.72 -1.91
C ASN A 120 -8.81 0.74 -1.68
N THR A 121 -7.58 1.16 -2.04
CA THR A 121 -7.15 2.55 -1.93
C THR A 121 -8.04 3.42 -2.82
N LYS A 122 -8.63 4.48 -2.28
CA LYS A 122 -9.53 5.35 -3.05
C LYS A 122 -8.71 6.15 -4.05
N THR A 123 -9.14 6.25 -5.30
CA THR A 123 -8.44 7.05 -6.31
C THR A 123 -9.39 8.00 -7.01
N TYR A 124 -8.94 9.22 -7.24
CA TYR A 124 -9.78 10.27 -7.81
C TYR A 124 -9.07 10.94 -8.98
N ASN A 125 -9.78 11.13 -10.09
CA ASN A 125 -9.25 11.79 -11.27
C ASN A 125 -9.98 13.10 -11.57
N CYS A 126 -9.36 13.92 -12.41
CA CYS A 126 -9.95 15.15 -12.89
C CYS A 126 -10.79 14.82 -14.13
N GLN A 127 -12.07 15.19 -14.15
CA GLN A 127 -12.87 15.14 -15.38
C GLN A 127 -12.90 16.49 -16.08
N GLN A 128 -13.26 17.57 -15.37
CA GLN A 128 -13.30 18.95 -15.90
C GLN A 128 -13.09 20.03 -14.81
N ASP A 129 -12.80 19.62 -13.58
CA ASP A 129 -12.81 20.48 -12.39
C ASP A 129 -11.41 20.88 -11.93
N VAL A 130 -11.36 21.88 -11.04
CA VAL A 130 -10.14 22.29 -10.32
C VAL A 130 -9.72 21.30 -9.23
N GLU A 131 -10.58 20.31 -8.93
CA GLU A 131 -10.37 19.31 -7.88
C GLU A 131 -10.66 17.89 -8.41
N ALA A 132 -9.87 16.93 -7.95
CA ALA A 132 -10.05 15.52 -8.30
C ALA A 132 -11.15 14.91 -7.43
N SER A 133 -12.37 14.91 -7.93
CA SER A 133 -13.57 14.44 -7.21
C SER A 133 -14.17 13.14 -7.78
N PHE A 134 -13.80 12.75 -8.99
CA PHE A 134 -14.39 11.58 -9.65
C PHE A 134 -13.69 10.29 -9.24
N LEU A 135 -14.41 9.38 -8.60
CA LEU A 135 -13.86 8.10 -8.14
C LEU A 135 -13.49 7.21 -9.34
N MET A 136 -12.27 6.68 -9.31
CA MET A 136 -11.71 5.79 -10.32
C MET A 136 -11.26 4.47 -9.68
N ASN A 137 -11.23 3.41 -10.50
CA ASN A 137 -10.62 2.14 -10.10
C ASN A 137 -9.10 2.29 -9.93
N THR A 138 -8.56 1.79 -8.82
CA THR A 138 -7.15 1.96 -8.44
C THR A 138 -6.17 1.34 -9.43
N ALA A 139 -6.49 0.17 -10.00
CA ALA A 139 -5.63 -0.44 -11.01
C ALA A 139 -5.57 0.39 -12.30
N ILE A 140 -6.68 1.01 -12.70
CA ILE A 140 -6.71 1.94 -13.84
C ILE A 140 -5.86 3.18 -13.51
N PHE A 141 -6.02 3.75 -12.32
CA PHE A 141 -5.26 4.92 -11.87
C PHE A 141 -3.74 4.64 -11.88
N ILE A 142 -3.31 3.51 -11.30
CA ILE A 142 -1.91 3.06 -11.32
C ILE A 142 -1.42 2.83 -12.75
N SER A 143 -2.23 2.24 -13.63
CA SER A 143 -1.86 2.06 -15.04
C SER A 143 -1.61 3.40 -15.73
N ASN A 144 -2.39 4.44 -15.42
CA ASN A 144 -2.18 5.78 -15.97
C ASN A 144 -0.89 6.43 -15.41
N LEU A 145 -0.56 6.17 -14.14
CA LEU A 145 0.72 6.60 -13.58
C LEU A 145 1.92 5.95 -14.27
N GLN A 146 1.86 4.64 -14.52
CA GLN A 146 2.92 3.92 -15.24
C GLN A 146 3.10 4.42 -16.68
N LYS A 147 2.04 4.95 -17.29
CA LYS A 147 2.07 5.61 -18.61
C LYS A 147 2.53 7.06 -18.53
N ALA A 148 2.97 7.55 -17.36
CA ALA A 148 3.34 8.94 -17.11
C ALA A 148 2.26 9.96 -17.53
N SER A 149 0.98 9.58 -17.40
CA SER A 149 -0.15 10.45 -17.77
C SER A 149 -0.41 11.55 -16.73
N TYR A 150 0.14 11.41 -15.53
CA TYR A 150 0.02 12.38 -14.44
C TYR A 150 1.42 12.84 -14.04
N LYS A 151 1.64 14.16 -13.93
CA LYS A 151 2.92 14.76 -13.51
C LYS A 151 3.13 14.67 -12.00
N THR A 152 2.12 15.08 -11.23
CA THR A 152 2.13 14.99 -9.75
C THR A 152 0.85 14.32 -9.30
N VAL A 153 0.93 13.62 -8.18
CA VAL A 153 -0.21 13.01 -7.49
C VAL A 153 -0.23 13.51 -6.06
N TYR A 154 -1.42 13.75 -5.51
CA TYR A 154 -1.58 13.99 -4.10
C TYR A 154 -1.94 12.69 -3.37
N PHE A 155 -1.39 12.52 -2.18
CA PHE A 155 -1.53 11.32 -1.37
C PHE A 155 -2.12 11.66 0.00
N ASP A 156 -3.06 10.83 0.44
CA ASP A 156 -3.40 10.68 1.84
C ASP A 156 -2.68 9.44 2.36
N ILE A 157 -1.87 9.63 3.41
CA ILE A 157 -0.94 8.62 3.91
C ILE A 157 -1.17 8.42 5.40
N ASN A 158 -1.28 7.15 5.81
CA ASN A 158 -1.26 6.71 7.19
C ASN A 158 -0.12 5.71 7.38
N GLY A 159 0.99 6.18 7.96
CA GLY A 159 2.25 5.43 8.05
C GLY A 159 2.82 5.18 6.64
N THR A 160 2.84 3.93 6.23
CA THR A 160 3.25 3.52 4.87
C THR A 160 2.06 3.27 3.95
N ASN A 161 0.82 3.28 4.46
CA ASN A 161 -0.36 2.93 3.68
C ASN A 161 -0.98 4.18 3.06
N VAL A 162 -1.24 4.11 1.76
CA VAL A 162 -1.98 5.15 1.05
C VAL A 162 -3.48 4.87 1.17
N THR A 163 -4.19 5.80 1.80
CA THR A 163 -5.64 5.71 1.99
C THR A 163 -6.41 6.30 0.81
N ALA A 164 -5.86 7.34 0.18
CA ALA A 164 -6.38 7.91 -1.05
C ALA A 164 -5.28 8.51 -1.94
N MET A 165 -5.54 8.53 -3.26
CA MET A 165 -4.71 9.22 -4.25
C MET A 165 -5.57 10.12 -5.14
N TYR A 166 -5.02 11.27 -5.52
CA TYR A 166 -5.71 12.27 -6.30
C TYR A 166 -4.83 12.74 -7.45
N GLN A 167 -5.37 12.76 -8.67
CA GLN A 167 -4.71 13.40 -9.80
C GLN A 167 -4.56 14.91 -9.53
N GLN A 168 -3.41 15.49 -9.85
CA GLN A 168 -3.28 16.95 -9.91
C GLN A 168 -4.10 17.52 -11.08
N CYS A 169 -5.10 18.36 -10.80
CA CYS A 169 -5.99 18.94 -11.81
C CYS A 169 -5.50 20.27 -12.39
N LEU A 170 -4.77 21.06 -11.61
CA LEU A 170 -4.20 22.34 -12.03
C LEU A 170 -2.68 22.31 -11.89
N PRO A 171 -1.94 22.90 -12.86
CA PRO A 171 -0.50 23.10 -12.76
C PRO A 171 -0.11 24.05 -11.62
#